data_AF-A0A378QM86-F1
#
_entry.id   AF-A0A378QM86-F1
#
_cell.length_a   1.000
_cell.length_b   1.000
_cell.length_c   1.000
_cell.angle_alpha   90.00
_cell.angle_beta   90.00
_cell.angle_gamma   90.00
#
_symmetry.space_group_name_H-M   'P 1'
#
loop_
_entity.id
_entity.type
_entity.pdbx_description
1 polymer ?
#
loop_
_entity_poly.entity_id
_entity_poly.type
_entity_poly.pdbx_seq_one_letter_code
_entity_poly.pdbx_strand_id
1 'polypeptide(L)' 'MDNLTYLNQLNEVVKLSQHDPERAEEMMVETEPMDEYRMMYEVIAGYVRQQYEKYLERIAQMDKEN' A
#
# COMPACT_ATOMS: atom_id res chain seq x y z
N MET A 1 15.94 -2.96 10.96
CA MET A 1 15.90 -1.88 9.95
C MET A 1 16.10 -0.56 10.68
N ASP A 2 16.88 0.37 10.16
CA ASP A 2 16.99 1.70 10.78
C ASP A 2 15.78 2.58 10.40
N ASN A 3 15.53 3.61 11.22
CA ASN A 3 14.36 4.47 11.10
C ASN A 3 14.27 5.17 9.75
N LEU A 4 15.39 5.66 9.19
CA LEU A 4 15.37 6.38 7.92
C LEU A 4 15.03 5.43 6.76
N THR A 5 15.61 4.23 6.76
CA THR A 5 15.28 3.18 5.78
C THR A 5 13.81 2.79 5.85
N TYR A 6 13.25 2.63 7.06
CA TYR A 6 11.84 2.28 7.25
C TYR A 6 10.89 3.36 6.72
N LEU A 7 11.16 4.63 7.04
CA LEU A 7 10.37 5.75 6.54
C LEU A 7 10.43 5.87 5.01
N ASN A 8 11.61 5.65 4.42
CA ASN A 8 11.75 5.64 2.98
C ASN A 8 10.94 4.51 2.34
N GLN A 9 10.96 3.31 2.92
CA GLN A 9 10.16 2.19 2.44
C GLN A 9 8.66 2.49 2.49
N LEU A 10 8.16 3.03 3.61
CA LEU A 10 6.76 3.45 3.72
C LEU A 10 6.38 4.54 2.70
N ASN A 11 7.27 5.49 2.43
CA ASN A 11 7.04 6.51 1.42
C ASN A 11 7.02 5.92 -0.01
N GLU A 12 7.89 4.96 -0.33
CA GLU A 12 7.89 4.30 -1.64
C GLU A 12 6.61 3.48 -1.86
N VAL A 13 6.11 2.81 -0.82
CA VAL A 13 4.80 2.14 -0.88
C VAL A 13 3.69 3.14 -1.23
N VAL A 14 3.64 4.31 -0.56
CA VAL A 14 2.59 5.31 -0.82
C VAL A 14 2.63 5.77 -2.28
N LYS A 15 3.81 6.05 -2.82
CA LYS A 15 3.97 6.42 -4.24
C LYS A 15 3.51 5.30 -5.16
N LEU A 16 3.93 4.06 -4.87
CA LEU A 16 3.61 2.90 -5.68
C LEU A 16 2.10 2.67 -5.72
N SER A 17 1.39 2.82 -4.60
CA SER A 17 -0.05 2.59 -4.50
C SER A 17 -0.92 3.47 -5.41
N GLN A 18 -0.38 4.54 -5.98
CA GLN A 18 -1.10 5.40 -6.93
C GLN A 18 -1.07 4.87 -8.36
N HIS A 19 -0.11 3.99 -8.68
CA HIS A 19 0.15 3.51 -10.04
C HIS A 19 0.08 1.98 -10.13
N ASP A 20 0.53 1.29 -9.09
CA ASP A 20 0.53 -0.17 -8.95
C ASP A 20 0.05 -0.55 -7.53
N PRO A 21 -1.27 -0.53 -7.28
CA PRO A 21 -1.83 -0.80 -5.96
C PRO A 21 -1.63 -2.24 -5.50
N GLU A 22 -1.54 -3.19 -6.42
CA GLU A 22 -1.29 -4.61 -6.11
C GLU A 22 0.10 -4.79 -5.52
N ARG A 23 1.13 -4.28 -6.21
CA ARG A 23 2.50 -4.36 -5.70
C ARG A 23 2.69 -3.59 -4.40
N ALA A 24 2.01 -2.46 -4.23
CA ALA A 24 2.06 -1.69 -2.99
C ALA A 24 1.47 -2.47 -1.79
N GLU A 25 0.35 -3.18 -1.98
CA GLU A 25 -0.25 -4.01 -0.92
C GLU A 25 0.67 -5.18 -0.55
N GLU A 26 1.27 -5.87 -1.53
CA GLU A 26 2.27 -6.92 -1.28
C GLU A 26 3.42 -6.41 -0.42
N MET A 27 3.98 -5.25 -0.79
CA MET A 27 5.08 -4.64 -0.04
C MET A 27 4.64 -4.25 1.39
N MET A 28 3.39 -3.80 1.59
CA MET A 28 2.89 -3.51 2.93
C MET A 28 2.72 -4.75 3.80
N VAL A 29 2.26 -5.85 3.21
CA VAL A 29 2.13 -7.14 3.90
C VAL A 29 3.51 -7.67 4.34
N GLU A 30 4.54 -7.48 3.52
CA GLU A 30 5.92 -7.86 3.84
C GLU A 30 6.61 -6.92 4.83
N THR A 31 6.07 -5.71 5.03
CA THR A 31 6.66 -4.70 5.91
C THR A 31 6.14 -4.87 7.35
N GLU A 32 7.02 -5.27 8.27
CA GLU A 32 6.66 -5.34 9.69
C GLU A 32 6.52 -3.93 10.32
N PRO A 33 5.49 -3.68 11.15
CA PRO A 33 5.33 -2.41 11.85
C PRO A 33 6.40 -2.20 12.91
N MET A 34 7.08 -1.05 12.89
CA MET A 34 7.95 -0.58 13.98
C MET A 34 7.15 0.18 15.02
N ASP A 35 7.37 -0.05 16.31
CA ASP A 35 6.58 0.55 17.39
C ASP A 35 6.59 2.09 17.39
N GLU A 36 7.76 2.70 17.12
CA GLU A 36 7.91 4.17 17.01
C GLU A 36 7.06 4.78 15.88
N TYR A 37 6.72 3.99 14.86
CA TYR A 37 6.03 4.42 13.65
C TYR A 37 4.71 3.66 13.41
N ARG A 38 4.21 2.91 14.40
CA ARG A 38 3.04 2.03 14.26
C ARG A 38 1.81 2.76 13.73
N MET A 39 1.54 3.95 14.25
CA MET A 39 0.40 4.76 13.79
C MET A 39 0.53 5.17 12.31
N MET A 40 1.74 5.52 11.87
CA MET A 40 1.97 5.88 10.47
C MET A 40 1.87 4.66 9.56
N TYR A 41 2.40 3.51 9.99
CA TYR A 41 2.22 2.23 9.30
C TYR A 41 0.73 1.93 9.11
N GLU A 42 -0.08 2.02 10.17
CA GLU A 42 -1.52 1.74 10.12
C GLU A 42 -2.27 2.67 9.16
N VAL A 43 -1.94 3.98 9.18
CA VAL A 43 -2.52 4.96 8.25
C VAL A 43 -2.15 4.64 6.80
N ILE A 44 -0.88 4.32 6.54
CA ILE A 44 -0.41 3.98 5.19
C ILE A 44 -1.03 2.66 4.72
N ALA A 45 -1.10 1.64 5.58
CA ALA A 45 -1.73 0.36 5.27
C ALA A 45 -3.21 0.54 4.90
N GLY A 46 -3.94 1.36 5.65
CA GLY A 46 -5.33 1.70 5.33
C GLY A 46 -5.46 2.41 3.98
N TYR A 47 -4.56 3.34 3.68
CA TYR A 47 -4.55 4.04 2.39
C TYR A 47 -4.25 3.11 1.22
N VAL A 48 -3.24 2.25 1.33
CA VAL A 48 -2.83 1.29 0.29
C VAL A 48 -3.96 0.30 0.00
N ARG A 49 -4.55 -0.28 1.05
CA ARG A 49 -5.71 -1.17 0.91
C ARG A 49 -6.86 -0.51 0.16
N GLN A 50 -7.16 0.75 0.48
CA GLN A 50 -8.21 1.49 -0.23
C GLN A 50 -7.88 1.67 -1.73
N GLN A 51 -6.61 1.90 -2.09
CA GLN A 51 -6.22 1.99 -3.50
C GLN A 51 -6.33 0.62 -4.20
N TYR A 52 -5.96 -0.45 -3.51
CA TYR A 52 -6.07 -1.81 -4.04
C TYR A 52 -7.53 -2.22 -4.27
N GLU A 53 -8.43 -1.93 -3.32
CA GLU A 53 -9.87 -2.18 -3.49
C GLU A 53 -10.44 -1.46 -4.73
N LYS A 54 -10.11 -0.17 -4.92
CA LYS A 54 -10.50 0.60 -6.13
C LYS A 54 -9.91 0.04 -7.42
N TYR A 55 -8.74 -0.59 -7.35
CA TYR A 55 -8.13 -1.25 -8.50
C TYR A 55 -8.90 -2.52 -8.86
N LEU A 56 -9.23 -3.36 -7.88
CA LEU A 56 -10.04 -4.56 -8.09
C LEU A 56 -11.44 -4.23 -8.63
N GLU A 57 -12.08 -3.17 -8.13
CA GLU A 57 -13.37 -2.69 -8.63
C GLU A 57 -13.30 -2.30 -10.11
N ARG A 58 -12.21 -1.64 -10.54
CA ARG A 58 -12.01 -1.26 -11.95
C ARG A 58 -11.86 -2.48 -12.86
N ILE A 59 -11.09 -3.49 -12.45
CA ILE A 59 -10.95 -4.74 -13.21
C ILE A 59 -12.31 -5.44 -13.34
N ALA A 60 -13.03 -5.58 -12.23
CA ALA A 60 -14.34 -6.23 -12.23
C ALA A 60 -15.40 -5.50 -13.07
N GLN A 61 -15.25 -4.20 -13.30
CA GLN A 61 -16.08 -3.43 -14.23
C GLN A 61 -15.67 -3.67 -15.69
N MET A 62 -14.38 -3.73 -15.99
CA MET A 62 -13.89 -4.06 -17.33
C MET A 62 -14.35 -5.44 -17.80
N ASP A 63 -14.42 -6.41 -16.88
CA ASP A 63 -14.91 -7.77 -17.17
C ASP A 63 -16.42 -7.84 -17.44
N LYS A 64 -17.19 -6.81 -17.05
CA LYS A 64 -18.64 -6.72 -17.34
C LYS A 64 -18.95 -6.02 -18.66
N GLU A 65 -18.00 -5.24 -19.17
CA GLU A 65 -18.14 -4.48 -20.42
C GLU A 65 -17.61 -5.25 -21.65
N ASN A 66 -16.91 -6.37 -21.44
CA ASN A 66 -16.46 -7.33 -22.46
C ASN A 66 -17.38 -8.56 -22.54
#